data_AF-N9VY31-F1
#
_entry.id   AF-N9VY31-F1
#
_cell.length_a   1.000
_cell.length_b   1.000
_cell.length_c   1.000
_cell.angle_alpha   90.00
_cell.angle_beta   90.00
_cell.angle_gamma   90.00
#
_symmetry.space_group_name_H-M   'P 1'
#
loop_
_entity.id
_entity.type
_entity.pdbx_description
1 polymer ?
#
loop_
_entity_poly.entity_id
_entity_poly.type
_entity_poly.pdbx_seq_one_letter_code
_entity_poly.pdbx_strand_id
1 'polypeptide(L)'
;FRGARHDFLFPGAAHYADSAFPADRLTMLGAKSTLKERWRQVLSEAERIETKHLLTLEPGISLKQTAEMQAKQLQLVLPRDLHATYKPEQQAWLMNISDFIRLVQSRQT
;
A
#
# COMPACT_ATOMS: atom_id res chain seq x y z
N PHE A 1 5.41 7.28 -21.85
CA PHE A 1 5.44 6.50 -20.59
C PHE A 1 6.57 7.01 -19.71
N ARG A 2 6.30 7.94 -18.79
CA ARG A 2 7.27 8.49 -17.82
C ARG A 2 6.50 8.91 -16.57
N GLY A 3 6.96 8.44 -15.41
CA GLY A 3 6.62 8.99 -14.09
C GLY A 3 5.42 8.34 -13.39
N ALA A 4 5.72 7.59 -12.33
CA ALA A 4 4.84 7.32 -11.18
C ALA A 4 3.41 6.87 -11.53
N ARG A 5 3.30 5.71 -12.17
CA ARG A 5 2.04 4.96 -12.26
C ARG A 5 2.17 3.84 -11.24
N HIS A 6 1.19 3.71 -10.36
CA HIS A 6 0.98 2.59 -9.44
C HIS A 6 1.47 1.29 -10.07
N ASP A 7 2.28 0.54 -9.33
CA ASP A 7 2.84 -0.70 -9.89
C ASP A 7 1.72 -1.70 -10.19
N PHE A 8 0.70 -1.73 -9.33
CA PHE A 8 -0.48 -2.60 -9.50
C PHE A 8 -1.78 -1.88 -9.16
N LEU A 9 -2.80 -2.10 -9.99
CA LEU A 9 -4.20 -1.76 -9.73
C LEU A 9 -5.07 -3.00 -9.81
N PHE A 10 -6.03 -3.09 -8.90
CA PHE A 10 -7.01 -4.15 -8.82
C PHE A 10 -8.42 -3.56 -8.84
N PRO A 11 -9.36 -4.17 -9.60
CA PRO A 11 -9.15 -5.34 -10.47
C PRO A 11 -8.41 -5.00 -11.77
N GLY A 12 -8.24 -3.71 -12.10
CA GLY A 12 -7.40 -3.27 -13.20
C GLY A 12 -7.68 -1.84 -13.65
N ALA A 13 -6.89 -1.36 -14.60
CA ALA A 13 -6.96 0.03 -15.07
C ALA A 13 -8.31 0.42 -15.69
N ALA A 14 -8.99 -0.51 -16.39
CA ALA A 14 -10.30 -0.25 -16.99
C ALA A 14 -11.36 0.10 -15.91
N HIS A 15 -11.40 -0.66 -14.82
CA HIS A 15 -12.30 -0.42 -13.70
C HIS A 15 -11.94 0.87 -12.94
N TYR A 16 -10.64 1.17 -12.83
CA TYR A 16 -10.20 2.46 -12.27
C TYR A 16 -10.58 3.65 -13.16
N ALA A 17 -10.64 3.48 -14.48
CA ALA A 17 -11.05 4.54 -15.40
C ALA A 17 -12.58 4.74 -15.43
N ASP A 18 -13.34 3.70 -15.12
CA ASP A 18 -14.80 3.75 -15.06
C ASP A 18 -15.28 4.43 -13.77
N SER A 19 -15.80 5.66 -13.89
CA SER A 19 -16.33 6.43 -12.76
C SER A 19 -17.56 5.79 -12.11
N ALA A 20 -18.28 4.93 -12.82
CA ALA A 20 -19.43 4.19 -12.28
C ALA A 20 -18.99 2.97 -11.46
N PHE A 21 -17.76 2.49 -11.63
CA PHE A 21 -17.23 1.39 -10.83
C PHE A 21 -17.04 1.83 -9.36
N PRO A 22 -17.48 1.05 -8.35
CA PRO A 22 -17.37 1.44 -6.96
C PRO A 22 -15.91 1.62 -6.49
N ALA A 23 -15.60 2.76 -5.85
CA ALA A 23 -14.24 3.10 -5.43
C ALA A 23 -13.72 2.22 -4.28
N ASP A 24 -14.61 1.74 -3.42
CA ASP A 24 -14.33 0.80 -2.33
C ASP A 24 -13.87 -0.59 -2.82
N ARG A 25 -14.18 -0.92 -4.09
CA ARG A 25 -13.71 -2.12 -4.78
C ARG A 25 -12.41 -1.92 -5.55
N LEU A 26 -11.83 -0.72 -5.50
CA LEU A 26 -10.52 -0.44 -6.09
C LEU A 26 -9.42 -0.64 -5.05
N THR A 27 -8.32 -1.26 -5.47
CA THR A 27 -7.12 -1.39 -4.64
C THR A 27 -5.88 -1.06 -5.45
N MET A 28 -4.93 -0.34 -4.86
CA MET A 28 -3.61 -0.11 -5.45
C MET A 28 -2.51 -0.66 -4.56
N LEU A 29 -1.43 -1.12 -5.19
CA LEU A 29 -0.20 -1.51 -4.53
C LEU A 29 0.98 -0.85 -5.24
N GLY A 30 1.72 -0.02 -4.52
CA GLY A 30 3.06 0.41 -4.93
C GLY A 30 4.10 -0.56 -4.38
N ALA A 31 5.23 -0.71 -5.06
CA ALA A 31 6.34 -1.53 -4.62
C ALA A 31 7.63 -0.70 -4.60
N LYS A 32 8.32 -0.68 -3.46
CA LYS A 32 9.60 0.01 -3.30
C LYS A 32 10.57 -0.86 -2.51
N SER A 33 11.73 -1.12 -3.11
CA SER A 33 12.82 -1.82 -2.40
C SER A 33 13.37 -1.01 -1.22
N THR A 34 13.33 0.32 -1.30
CA THR A 34 13.70 1.25 -0.22
C THR A 34 12.70 2.41 -0.14
N LEU A 35 12.32 2.80 1.08
CA LEU A 35 11.25 3.72 1.41
C LEU A 35 11.74 5.17 1.54
N LYS A 36 12.82 5.43 2.31
CA LYS A 36 13.40 6.77 2.61
C LYS A 36 12.36 7.90 2.49
N GLU A 37 12.52 8.85 1.57
CA GLU A 37 11.50 9.88 1.26
C GLU A 37 10.64 9.53 0.03
N ARG A 38 10.95 8.45 -0.68
CA ARG A 38 10.30 8.09 -1.97
C ARG A 38 8.92 7.49 -1.80
N TRP A 39 8.60 6.96 -0.61
CA TRP A 39 7.26 6.42 -0.34
C TRP A 39 6.16 7.47 -0.54
N ARG A 40 6.46 8.77 -0.36
CA ARG A 40 5.49 9.85 -0.53
C ARG A 40 4.94 9.96 -1.95
N GLN A 41 5.68 9.50 -2.95
CA GLN A 41 5.26 9.52 -4.36
C GLN A 41 4.00 8.66 -4.59
N VAL A 42 3.81 7.63 -3.77
CA VAL A 42 2.63 6.74 -3.85
C VAL A 42 1.35 7.49 -3.49
N LEU A 43 1.43 8.53 -2.64
CA LEU A 43 0.27 9.23 -2.11
C LEU A 43 -0.48 10.03 -3.18
N SER A 44 0.23 10.54 -4.18
CA SER A 44 -0.35 11.31 -5.29
C SER A 44 -0.95 10.44 -6.39
N GLU A 45 -0.76 9.12 -6.35
CA GLU A 45 -1.28 8.20 -7.35
C GLU A 45 -2.69 7.72 -7.00
N ALA A 46 -3.44 7.25 -7.99
CA ALA A 46 -4.73 6.58 -7.79
C ALA A 46 -5.71 7.35 -6.88
N GLU A 47 -6.05 8.58 -7.26
CA GLU A 47 -6.88 9.53 -6.48
C GLU A 47 -8.20 8.94 -5.97
N ARG A 48 -8.84 8.04 -6.73
CA ARG A 48 -10.07 7.36 -6.34
C ARG A 48 -9.91 6.38 -5.16
N ILE A 49 -8.68 6.09 -4.75
CA ILE A 49 -8.35 5.10 -3.71
C ILE A 49 -7.80 5.84 -2.49
N GLU A 50 -8.63 5.93 -1.46
CA GLU A 50 -8.29 6.62 -0.20
C GLU A 50 -7.17 5.89 0.55
N THR A 51 -7.38 4.61 0.90
CA THR A 51 -6.37 3.78 1.57
C THR A 51 -5.47 3.09 0.55
N LYS A 52 -4.19 3.45 0.58
CA LYS A 52 -3.17 2.94 -0.36
C LYS A 52 -2.29 1.90 0.31
N HIS A 53 -1.67 1.04 -0.49
CA HIS A 53 -0.78 0.00 0.00
C HIS A 53 0.61 0.14 -0.61
N LEU A 54 1.64 -0.09 0.19
CA LEU A 54 3.02 -0.05 -0.24
C LEU A 54 3.78 -1.30 0.20
N LEU A 55 4.17 -2.12 -0.76
CA LEU A 55 5.04 -3.27 -0.56
C LEU A 55 6.50 -2.85 -0.42
N THR A 56 7.19 -3.38 0.57
CA THR A 56 8.64 -3.26 0.71
C THR A 56 9.30 -4.53 1.26
N LEU A 57 10.61 -4.63 1.06
CA LEU A 57 11.49 -5.60 1.71
C LEU A 57 12.50 -4.91 2.67
N GLU A 58 12.35 -3.60 2.91
CA GLU A 58 13.24 -2.87 3.81
C GLU A 58 12.97 -3.27 5.28
N PRO A 59 14.02 -3.70 6.02
CA PRO A 59 13.89 -4.07 7.42
C PRO A 59 13.81 -2.82 8.30
N GLY A 60 12.70 -2.68 9.03
CA GLY A 60 12.46 -1.58 9.96
C GLY A 60 12.39 -0.19 9.33
N ILE A 61 11.55 0.67 9.90
CA ILE A 61 11.58 2.12 9.67
C ILE A 61 11.40 2.87 10.99
N SER A 62 11.68 4.17 11.01
CA SER A 62 11.44 4.97 12.21
C SER A 62 9.96 5.03 12.59
N LEU A 63 9.67 5.12 13.90
CA LEU A 63 8.30 5.31 14.40
C LEU A 63 7.63 6.55 13.79
N LYS A 64 8.41 7.63 13.64
CA LYS A 64 7.95 8.86 12.99
C LYS A 64 7.48 8.59 11.56
N GLN A 65 8.27 7.86 10.77
CA GLN A 65 7.88 7.51 9.40
C GLN A 65 6.63 6.62 9.37
N THR A 66 6.51 5.65 10.29
CA THR A 66 5.28 4.85 10.43
C THR A 66 4.06 5.70 10.77
N ALA A 67 4.18 6.61 11.72
CA ALA A 67 3.10 7.51 12.11
C ALA A 67 2.68 8.43 10.95
N GLU A 68 3.64 8.94 10.17
CA GLU A 68 3.35 9.71 8.96
C GLU A 68 2.64 8.89 7.89
N MET A 69 3.01 7.62 7.70
CA MET A 69 2.32 6.72 6.76
C MET A 69 0.89 6.43 7.22
N GLN A 70 0.69 6.14 8.51
CA GLN A 70 -0.64 5.94 9.12
C GLN A 70 -1.54 7.17 8.93
N ALA A 71 -1.04 8.36 9.26
CA ALA A 71 -1.77 9.61 9.13
C ALA A 71 -2.16 9.94 7.68
N LYS A 72 -1.49 9.32 6.70
CA LYS A 72 -1.76 9.49 5.26
C LYS A 72 -2.45 8.27 4.65
N GLN A 73 -3.00 7.37 5.47
CA GLN A 73 -3.70 6.16 5.05
C GLN A 73 -2.89 5.29 4.08
N LEU A 74 -1.56 5.25 4.27
CA LEU A 74 -0.66 4.41 3.49
C LEU A 74 -0.28 3.18 4.31
N GLN A 75 -0.94 2.06 4.04
CA GLN A 75 -0.69 0.78 4.68
C GLN A 75 0.61 0.15 4.18
N LEU A 76 1.55 -0.15 5.09
CA LEU A 76 2.77 -0.86 4.75
C LEU A 76 2.50 -2.37 4.66
N VAL A 77 2.94 -2.96 3.55
CA VAL A 77 2.83 -4.40 3.25
C VAL A 77 4.23 -4.99 3.16
N LEU A 78 4.48 -6.13 3.80
CA LEU A 78 5.79 -6.79 3.79
C LEU A 78 5.67 -8.30 4.10
N PRO A 79 6.68 -9.13 3.79
CA PRO A 79 6.73 -10.52 4.25
C PRO A 79 6.63 -10.63 5.77
N ARG A 80 5.91 -11.64 6.27
CA ARG A 80 5.67 -11.85 7.70
C ARG A 80 6.96 -11.91 8.51
N ASP A 81 8.01 -12.53 7.97
CA ASP A 81 9.30 -12.70 8.65
C ASP A 81 10.01 -11.37 8.90
N LEU A 82 9.75 -10.33 8.10
CA LEU A 82 10.31 -9.01 8.29
C LEU A 82 9.61 -8.20 9.39
N HIS A 83 8.44 -8.60 9.88
CA HIS A 83 7.75 -7.88 10.96
C HIS A 83 8.60 -7.81 12.23
N ALA A 84 9.40 -8.84 12.51
CA ALA A 84 10.29 -8.89 13.66
C ALA A 84 11.41 -7.82 13.63
N THR A 85 11.68 -7.23 12.45
CA THR A 85 12.65 -6.13 12.31
C THR A 85 12.06 -4.76 12.70
N TYR A 86 10.75 -4.68 12.90
CA TYR A 86 10.04 -3.48 13.33
C TYR A 86 9.77 -3.52 14.83
N LYS A 87 9.62 -2.36 15.46
CA LYS A 87 9.30 -2.26 16.88
C LYS A 87 7.93 -2.87 17.18
N PRO A 88 7.73 -3.45 18.39
CA PRO A 88 6.45 -4.05 18.76
C PRO A 88 5.23 -3.15 18.52
N GLU A 89 5.36 -1.86 18.81
CA GLU A 89 4.31 -0.84 18.60
C GLU A 89 3.92 -0.66 17.12
N GLN A 90 4.82 -0.96 16.18
CA GLN A 90 4.54 -0.86 14.74
C GLN A 90 3.88 -2.15 14.23
N GLN A 91 4.23 -3.30 14.80
CA GLN A 91 3.89 -4.62 14.25
C GLN A 91 2.38 -4.87 14.13
N ALA A 92 1.59 -4.34 15.06
CA ALA A 92 0.12 -4.48 15.03
C ALA A 92 -0.52 -3.76 13.84
N TRP A 93 0.14 -2.74 13.31
CA TRP A 93 -0.33 -2.00 12.14
C TRP A 93 0.17 -2.58 10.82
N LEU A 94 1.26 -3.35 10.80
CA LEU A 94 1.84 -3.90 9.57
C LEU A 94 0.90 -4.94 8.94
N MET A 95 0.79 -4.91 7.62
CA MET A 95 0.04 -5.91 6.85
C MET A 95 1.02 -6.89 6.21
N ASN A 96 0.75 -8.19 6.30
CA ASN A 96 1.54 -9.16 5.55
C ASN A 96 0.99 -9.38 4.12
N ILE A 97 1.79 -9.95 3.23
CA ILE A 97 1.40 -10.17 1.83
C ILE A 97 0.12 -11.02 1.70
N SER A 98 -0.03 -12.07 2.52
CA SER A 98 -1.21 -12.93 2.49
C SER A 98 -2.48 -12.18 2.91
N ASP A 99 -2.39 -11.28 3.89
CA ASP A 99 -3.49 -10.42 4.32
C ASP A 99 -3.88 -9.45 3.20
N PHE A 100 -2.90 -8.87 2.51
CA PHE A 100 -3.13 -8.01 1.36
C PHE A 100 -3.85 -8.76 0.23
N ILE A 101 -3.45 -9.98 -0.10
CA ILE A 101 -4.12 -10.81 -1.12
C ILE A 101 -5.58 -11.07 -0.72
N ARG A 102 -5.84 -11.44 0.54
CA ARG A 102 -7.20 -11.65 1.04
C ARG A 102 -8.05 -10.38 0.96
N LEU A 103 -7.48 -9.22 1.28
CA LEU A 103 -8.15 -7.93 1.13
C LEU A 103 -8.58 -7.70 -0.32
N VAL A 104 -7.66 -7.85 -1.28
CA VAL A 104 -7.97 -7.69 -2.70
C VAL A 104 -9.08 -8.63 -3.12
N GLN A 105 -9.00 -9.92 -2.77
CA GLN A 105 -10.02 -10.91 -3.11
C GLN A 105 -11.40 -10.53 -2.55
N SER A 106 -11.46 -10.08 -1.29
CA SER A 106 -12.73 -9.70 -0.64
C SER A 106 -13.44 -8.53 -1.33
N ARG A 107 -12.69 -7.64 -1.99
CA ARG A 107 -13.21 -6.48 -2.73
C ARG A 107 -13.70 -6.82 -4.13
N GLN A 108 -13.34 -8.01 -4.66
CA GLN A 108 -13.71 -8.44 -6.01
C GLN A 108 -14.91 -9.41 -6.07
N THR A 109 -15.39 -9.87 -4.92
CA THR A 109 -16.74 -10.43 -4.78
C THR A 109 -17.79 -9.35 -4.96
#